data_AF-S3CM16-F1
#
_entry.id   AF-S3CM16-F1
#
_cell.length_a   1.000
_cell.length_b   1.000
_cell.length_c   1.000
_cell.angle_alpha   90.00
_cell.angle_beta   90.00
_cell.angle_gamma   90.00
#
_symmetry.space_group_name_H-M   'P 1'
#
loop_
_entity.id
_entity.type
_entity.pdbx_description
1 polymer ?
#
loop_
_entity_poly.entity_id
_entity_poly.type
_entity_poly.pdbx_seq_one_letter_code
_entity_poly.pdbx_strand_id
1 'polypeptide(L)'
;MHLPTFSLAIFTVATLISAGPIEPLPGTTPEKADGFYASRFEDDGSATLMEFIPLTDTMNNTTSSTILDTRTIEARSSAVTCENAILNRNDLISAWNCLIWTMTPSKTMEKNYVYHCKSASVVAYACSYSKNTLNPVIIQTTLTTVSNTCGGVQAGYQRCKKDCGVTDMTIGRNYNGAAFCFKDFYGS
;
A
#
# COMPACT_ATOMS: atom_id res chain seq x y z
N MET A 1 50.99 -10.14 -59.79
CA MET A 1 49.58 -10.38 -59.43
C MET A 1 49.38 -9.82 -58.02
N HIS A 2 48.74 -8.67 -57.90
CA HIS A 2 48.43 -8.01 -56.63
C HIS A 2 46.91 -7.90 -56.52
N LEU A 3 46.33 -8.54 -55.50
CA LEU A 3 44.95 -8.33 -55.09
C LEU A 3 44.92 -7.19 -54.06
N PRO A 4 43.97 -6.25 -54.12
CA PRO A 4 43.76 -5.28 -53.06
C PRO A 4 42.97 -5.90 -51.90
N THR A 5 43.46 -5.66 -50.69
CA THR A 5 42.82 -6.01 -49.42
C THR A 5 41.62 -5.10 -49.18
N PHE A 6 40.42 -5.67 -49.06
CA PHE A 6 39.22 -4.94 -48.63
C PHE A 6 39.16 -4.91 -47.10
N SER A 7 39.36 -3.74 -46.50
CA SER A 7 39.03 -3.49 -45.09
C SER A 7 37.53 -3.24 -44.95
N LEU A 8 36.82 -4.18 -44.32
CA LEU A 8 35.43 -3.98 -43.91
C LEU A 8 35.41 -3.09 -42.65
N ALA A 9 34.92 -1.86 -42.78
CA ALA A 9 34.65 -1.00 -41.63
C ALA A 9 33.38 -1.48 -40.93
N ILE A 10 33.53 -2.06 -39.73
CA ILE A 10 32.39 -2.40 -38.86
C ILE A 10 31.97 -1.11 -38.16
N PHE A 11 30.88 -0.50 -38.62
CA PHE A 11 30.17 0.54 -37.88
C PHE A 11 29.45 -0.12 -36.69
N THR A 12 30.00 0.03 -35.49
CA THR A 12 29.27 -0.25 -34.25
C THR A 12 28.22 0.83 -34.05
N VAL A 13 26.97 0.52 -34.40
CA VAL A 13 25.82 1.33 -34.01
C VAL A 13 25.61 1.12 -32.52
N ALA A 14 26.10 2.05 -31.71
CA ALA A 14 25.72 2.16 -30.31
C ALA A 14 24.24 2.58 -30.26
N THR A 15 23.33 1.62 -30.12
CA THR A 15 21.95 1.90 -29.77
C THR A 15 21.92 2.47 -28.36
N LEU A 16 21.87 3.80 -28.26
CA LEU A 16 21.39 4.50 -27.09
C LEU A 16 19.96 4.02 -26.83
N ILE A 17 19.80 3.10 -25.88
CA ILE A 17 18.49 2.79 -25.32
C ILE A 17 18.09 4.04 -24.54
N SER A 18 17.40 4.94 -25.22
CA SER A 18 16.58 5.97 -24.58
C SER A 18 15.60 5.23 -23.68
N ALA A 19 15.77 5.36 -22.36
CA ALA A 19 14.76 4.98 -21.39
C ALA A 19 13.55 5.91 -21.58
N GLY A 20 12.72 5.59 -22.58
CA GLY A 20 11.40 6.15 -22.71
C GLY A 20 10.56 5.78 -21.48
N PRO A 21 9.46 6.50 -21.22
CA PRO A 21 8.52 6.13 -20.18
C PRO A 21 8.09 4.68 -20.42
N ILE A 22 8.22 3.85 -19.38
CA ILE A 22 7.83 2.44 -19.42
C ILE A 22 6.33 2.40 -19.67
N GLU A 23 5.92 2.19 -20.92
CA GLU A 23 4.53 1.88 -21.24
C GLU A 23 4.18 0.53 -20.60
N PRO A 24 3.08 0.43 -19.83
CA PRO A 24 2.67 -0.83 -19.23
C PRO A 24 2.47 -1.91 -20.30
N LEU A 25 2.98 -3.12 -20.07
CA LEU A 25 2.72 -4.26 -20.95
C LEU A 25 1.20 -4.45 -21.13
N PRO A 26 0.73 -4.72 -22.37
CA PRO A 26 -0.69 -4.94 -22.62
C PRO A 26 -1.11 -6.28 -22.01
N GLY A 27 -1.82 -6.24 -20.88
CA GLY A 27 -2.37 -7.44 -20.22
C GLY A 27 -2.32 -7.42 -18.69
N THR A 28 -1.57 -6.51 -18.07
CA THR A 28 -1.61 -6.26 -16.62
C THR A 28 -2.28 -4.92 -16.36
N THR A 29 -3.60 -4.92 -16.23
CA THR A 29 -4.26 -3.83 -15.52
C THR A 29 -3.69 -3.79 -14.10
N PRO A 30 -3.12 -2.66 -13.63
CA PRO A 30 -2.58 -2.52 -12.28
C PRO A 30 -3.55 -3.01 -11.19
N GLU A 31 -4.85 -2.97 -11.45
CA GLU A 31 -5.96 -3.43 -10.61
C GLU A 31 -5.95 -4.91 -10.16
N LYS A 32 -4.94 -5.74 -10.48
CA LYS A 32 -4.93 -7.15 -10.02
C LYS A 32 -3.67 -7.60 -9.31
N ALA A 33 -2.59 -6.84 -9.40
CA ALA A 33 -1.32 -7.23 -8.82
C ALA A 33 -1.34 -7.16 -7.28
N ASP A 34 -0.38 -7.82 -6.64
CA ASP A 34 -0.09 -7.58 -5.23
C ASP A 34 0.84 -6.38 -5.12
N GLY A 35 0.57 -5.50 -4.16
CA GLY A 35 1.37 -4.29 -3.98
C GLY A 35 0.65 -3.19 -3.23
N PHE A 36 1.33 -2.06 -3.16
CA PHE A 36 0.80 -0.81 -2.63
C PHE A 36 0.07 -0.04 -3.71
N TYR A 37 -1.06 0.54 -3.34
CA TYR A 37 -1.92 1.37 -4.17
C TYR A 37 -2.24 2.65 -3.41
N ALA A 38 -2.04 3.79 -4.07
CA ALA A 38 -2.58 5.07 -3.65
C ALA A 38 -3.69 5.49 -4.60
N SER A 39 -4.89 5.72 -4.09
CA SER A 39 -6.02 6.19 -4.87
C SER A 39 -6.62 7.44 -4.25
N ARG A 40 -7.19 8.33 -5.07
CA ARG A 40 -7.97 9.48 -4.63
C ARG A 40 -9.40 9.33 -5.10
N PHE A 41 -10.35 9.50 -4.18
CA PHE A 41 -11.78 9.48 -4.48
C PHE A 41 -12.28 10.89 -4.75
N GLU A 42 -13.01 11.01 -5.85
CA GLU A 42 -13.70 12.23 -6.25
C GLU A 42 -15.14 12.23 -5.70
N ASP A 43 -15.78 13.40 -5.67
CA ASP A 43 -17.11 13.55 -5.09
C ASP A 43 -18.21 12.82 -5.89
N ASP A 44 -17.92 12.44 -7.15
CA ASP A 44 -18.80 11.63 -7.99
C ASP A 44 -18.70 10.11 -7.71
N GLY A 45 -17.85 9.72 -6.76
CA GLY A 45 -17.63 8.32 -6.37
C GLY A 45 -16.60 7.60 -7.23
N SER A 46 -16.03 8.24 -8.26
CA SER A 46 -14.91 7.69 -9.02
C SER A 46 -13.62 7.68 -8.18
N ALA A 47 -12.73 6.74 -8.50
CA ALA A 47 -11.41 6.65 -7.90
C ALA A 47 -10.34 6.80 -8.98
N THR A 48 -9.36 7.68 -8.72
CA THR A 48 -8.17 7.82 -9.56
C THR A 48 -6.99 7.11 -8.90
N LEU A 49 -6.39 6.15 -9.60
CA LEU A 49 -5.12 5.54 -9.18
C LEU A 49 -3.99 6.56 -9.36
N MET A 50 -3.35 6.91 -8.25
CA MET A 50 -2.27 7.91 -8.20
C MET A 50 -0.89 7.26 -8.18
N GLU A 51 -0.76 6.10 -7.55
CA GLU A 51 0.51 5.39 -7.38
C GLU A 51 0.24 3.89 -7.27
N PHE A 52 1.10 3.08 -7.89
CA PHE A 52 1.18 1.64 -7.67
C PHE A 52 2.64 1.22 -7.50
N ILE A 53 2.92 0.41 -6.48
CA ILE A 53 4.24 -0.19 -6.23
C ILE A 53 4.05 -1.70 -6.04
N PRO A 54 4.64 -2.56 -6.88
CA PRO A 54 4.56 -4.01 -6.72
C PRO A 54 5.04 -4.48 -5.34
N LEU A 55 4.42 -5.52 -4.79
CA LEU A 55 4.77 -6.04 -3.47
C LEU A 55 6.25 -6.43 -3.37
N THR A 56 6.84 -6.95 -4.45
CA THR A 56 8.26 -7.29 -4.56
C THR A 56 9.18 -6.10 -4.30
N ASP A 57 8.74 -4.90 -4.64
CA ASP A 57 9.55 -3.69 -4.59
C ASP A 57 9.35 -2.95 -3.26
N THR A 58 8.21 -3.17 -2.59
CA THR A 58 7.95 -2.61 -1.25
C THR A 58 8.86 -3.18 -0.15
N MET A 59 9.35 -4.42 -0.31
CA MET A 59 10.18 -5.10 0.69
C MET A 59 11.69 -4.97 0.47
N ASN A 60 12.13 -4.46 -0.68
CA ASN A 60 13.55 -4.23 -0.98
C ASN A 60 14.10 -2.93 -0.35
N ASN A 61 13.25 -2.14 0.29
CA ASN A 61 13.67 -0.96 1.05
C ASN A 61 14.11 -1.40 2.46
N THR A 62 15.36 -1.85 2.57
CA THR A 62 15.94 -2.41 3.79
C THR A 62 16.10 -1.35 4.90
N THR A 63 15.08 -1.17 5.72
CA THR A 63 15.23 -0.57 7.06
C THR A 63 14.49 -1.41 8.09
N SER A 64 14.98 -2.64 8.32
CA SER A 64 14.51 -3.60 9.32
C SER A 64 13.86 -2.89 10.52
N SER A 65 12.53 -2.83 10.54
CA SER A 65 11.81 -2.27 11.67
C SER A 65 11.80 -3.36 12.74
N THR A 66 12.74 -3.26 13.66
CA THR A 66 12.68 -3.98 14.93
C THR A 66 11.30 -3.76 15.52
N ILE A 67 10.55 -4.84 15.77
CA ILE A 67 9.31 -4.77 16.54
C ILE A 67 9.71 -4.29 17.94
N LEU A 68 9.60 -2.98 18.18
CA LEU A 68 9.82 -2.40 19.49
C LEU A 68 8.53 -2.62 20.28
N ASP A 69 8.55 -3.64 21.15
CA ASP A 69 7.57 -3.78 22.24
C ASP A 69 7.63 -2.50 23.09
N THR A 70 6.72 -1.57 22.82
CA THR A 70 6.56 -0.36 23.61
C THR A 70 5.12 -0.30 24.08
N ARG A 71 4.92 -0.62 25.36
CA ARG A 71 3.65 -0.42 26.07
C ARG A 71 3.46 1.05 26.45
N THR A 72 2.18 1.40 26.64
CA THR A 72 1.57 2.66 27.14
C THR A 72 1.61 3.85 26.18
N ILE A 73 0.50 4.53 25.82
CA ILE A 73 -0.64 5.03 26.60
C ILE A 73 -1.97 4.85 25.82
N GLU A 74 -3.04 4.42 26.50
CA GLU A 74 -4.39 4.29 25.93
C GLU A 74 -4.92 5.64 25.40
N ALA A 75 -5.05 5.79 24.08
CA ALA A 75 -5.98 6.76 23.51
C ALA A 75 -7.38 6.12 23.48
N ARG A 76 -8.16 6.31 24.54
CA ARG A 76 -9.60 6.03 24.52
C ARG A 76 -10.32 7.13 23.74
N SER A 77 -10.56 6.91 22.44
CA SER A 77 -11.63 7.57 21.66
C SER A 77 -11.84 6.99 20.23
N SER A 78 -11.26 5.85 19.87
CA SER A 78 -11.47 5.26 18.53
C SER A 78 -12.27 3.98 18.64
N ALA A 79 -13.42 3.94 17.97
CA ALA A 79 -14.20 2.72 17.86
C ALA A 79 -13.44 1.73 16.98
N VAL A 80 -13.03 0.61 17.57
CA VAL A 80 -12.60 -0.57 16.81
C VAL A 80 -13.85 -1.33 16.41
N THR A 81 -13.96 -1.64 15.12
CA THR A 81 -15.02 -2.48 14.57
C THR A 81 -14.40 -3.79 14.11
N CYS A 82 -14.95 -4.90 14.60
CA CYS A 82 -14.54 -6.23 14.19
C CYS A 82 -15.53 -6.75 13.14
N GLU A 83 -15.00 -7.32 12.08
CA GLU A 83 -15.79 -7.86 10.98
C GLU A 83 -15.77 -9.39 11.00
N ASN A 84 -16.76 -10.01 10.38
CA ASN A 84 -16.96 -11.45 10.40
C ASN A 84 -16.15 -12.16 9.30
N ALA A 85 -14.85 -11.85 9.19
CA ALA A 85 -13.95 -12.51 8.25
C ALA A 85 -12.63 -12.91 8.94
N ILE A 86 -12.19 -14.13 8.68
CA ILE A 86 -10.89 -14.65 9.13
C ILE A 86 -9.92 -14.58 7.95
N LEU A 87 -8.81 -13.89 8.17
CA LEU A 87 -7.81 -13.59 7.16
C LEU A 87 -6.71 -14.66 7.15
N ASN A 88 -6.12 -14.90 5.97
CA ASN A 88 -4.90 -15.68 5.90
C ASN A 88 -3.78 -14.93 6.63
N ARG A 89 -3.12 -15.60 7.58
CA ARG A 89 -2.09 -14.98 8.44
C ARG A 89 -0.89 -14.46 7.63
N ASN A 90 -0.41 -15.22 6.65
CA ASN A 90 0.80 -14.86 5.90
C ASN A 90 0.54 -13.68 4.96
N ASP A 91 -0.62 -13.70 4.30
CA ASP A 91 -1.10 -12.61 3.45
C ASP A 91 -1.28 -11.34 4.29
N LEU A 92 -1.87 -11.48 5.49
CA LEU A 92 -2.04 -10.36 6.43
C LEU A 92 -0.71 -9.74 6.85
N ILE A 93 0.27 -10.56 7.24
CA ILE A 93 1.60 -10.05 7.60
C ILE A 93 2.23 -9.30 6.42
N SER A 94 2.10 -9.85 5.20
CA SER A 94 2.67 -9.26 3.99
C SER A 94 2.00 -7.93 3.63
N ALA A 95 0.66 -7.89 3.62
CA ALA A 95 -0.11 -6.67 3.35
C ALA A 95 0.13 -5.58 4.41
N TRP A 96 0.17 -5.96 5.69
CA TRP A 96 0.49 -5.03 6.78
C TRP A 96 1.89 -4.45 6.61
N ASN A 97 2.90 -5.29 6.44
CA ASN A 97 4.28 -4.82 6.29
C ASN A 97 4.44 -3.91 5.08
N CYS A 98 3.86 -4.27 3.94
CA CYS A 98 3.82 -3.40 2.75
C CYS A 98 3.30 -2.00 3.10
N LEU A 99 2.20 -1.91 3.87
CA LEU A 99 1.62 -0.62 4.23
C LEU A 99 2.53 0.18 5.16
N ILE A 100 3.23 -0.48 6.08
CA ILE A 100 4.22 0.17 6.95
C ILE A 100 5.40 0.72 6.13
N TRP A 101 5.98 -0.11 5.26
CA TRP A 101 7.16 0.24 4.47
C TRP A 101 6.91 1.42 3.55
N THR A 102 5.76 1.43 2.89
CA THR A 102 5.36 2.52 1.99
C THR A 102 5.07 3.83 2.71
N MET A 103 4.93 3.82 4.04
CA MET A 103 4.84 5.03 4.88
C MET A 103 6.21 5.49 5.40
N THR A 104 7.32 4.94 4.90
CA THR A 104 8.69 5.36 5.24
C THR A 104 9.35 6.05 4.04
N PRO A 105 9.64 7.37 4.09
CA PRO A 105 9.32 8.30 5.17
C PRO A 105 7.82 8.63 5.24
N SER A 106 7.39 9.26 6.34
CA SER A 106 6.00 9.66 6.57
C SER A 106 5.40 10.38 5.36
N LYS A 107 4.17 10.01 4.99
CA LYS A 107 3.46 10.59 3.85
C LYS A 107 2.30 11.47 4.31
N THR A 108 2.08 12.58 3.61
CA THR A 108 0.81 13.33 3.75
C THR A 108 -0.25 12.62 2.93
N MET A 109 -1.41 12.39 3.53
CA MET A 109 -2.64 11.93 2.88
C MET A 109 -3.61 13.09 2.83
N GLU A 110 -3.98 13.54 1.64
CA GLU A 110 -5.05 14.54 1.51
C GLU A 110 -6.42 13.91 1.82
N LYS A 111 -7.45 14.75 1.94
CA LYS A 111 -8.82 14.27 2.06
C LYS A 111 -9.18 13.37 0.85
N ASN A 112 -9.96 12.33 1.09
CA ASN A 112 -10.41 11.32 0.12
C ASN A 112 -9.31 10.41 -0.44
N TYR A 113 -8.11 10.42 0.15
CA TYR A 113 -7.08 9.46 -0.23
C TYR A 113 -7.30 8.11 0.45
N VAL A 114 -7.08 7.04 -0.31
CA VAL A 114 -7.02 5.66 0.18
C VAL A 114 -5.67 5.08 -0.18
N TYR A 115 -4.94 4.66 0.83
CA TYR A 115 -3.73 3.86 0.70
C TYR A 115 -4.06 2.44 1.08
N HIS A 116 -3.72 1.47 0.25
CA HIS A 116 -3.88 0.08 0.60
C HIS A 116 -2.75 -0.77 0.06
N CYS A 117 -2.44 -1.83 0.79
CA CYS A 117 -1.55 -2.88 0.37
C CYS A 117 -2.31 -4.18 0.25
N LYS A 118 -2.23 -4.78 -0.92
CA LYS A 118 -2.82 -6.07 -1.24
C LYS A 118 -1.75 -7.14 -1.28
N SER A 119 -2.04 -8.26 -0.65
CA SER A 119 -1.28 -9.50 -0.76
C SER A 119 -2.26 -10.66 -0.85
N ALA A 120 -2.35 -11.28 -2.02
CA ALA A 120 -3.26 -12.36 -2.35
C ALA A 120 -4.70 -12.10 -1.86
N SER A 121 -5.08 -12.76 -0.76
CA SER A 121 -6.45 -12.71 -0.23
C SER A 121 -6.70 -11.59 0.78
N VAL A 122 -5.70 -10.79 1.14
CA VAL A 122 -5.81 -9.79 2.22
C VAL A 122 -5.42 -8.40 1.74
N VAL A 123 -6.14 -7.40 2.25
CA VAL A 123 -5.80 -5.99 2.10
C VAL A 123 -5.62 -5.36 3.48
N ALA A 124 -4.53 -4.62 3.67
CA ALA A 124 -4.37 -3.66 4.76
C ALA A 124 -4.52 -2.25 4.18
N TYR A 125 -5.24 -1.36 4.87
CA TYR A 125 -5.62 -0.07 4.28
C TYR A 125 -5.64 1.09 5.30
N ALA A 126 -5.55 2.30 4.76
CA ALA A 126 -5.75 3.58 5.43
C ALA A 126 -6.60 4.51 4.55
N CYS A 127 -7.65 5.08 5.11
CA CYS A 127 -8.64 5.91 4.44
C CYS A 127 -8.70 7.28 5.11
N SER A 128 -8.36 8.34 4.38
CA SER A 128 -8.28 9.69 4.92
C SER A 128 -9.54 10.50 4.60
N TYR A 129 -10.25 10.99 5.62
CA TYR A 129 -11.44 11.84 5.45
C TYR A 129 -11.15 13.33 5.71
N SER A 130 -9.94 13.63 6.15
CA SER A 130 -9.33 14.95 6.23
C SER A 130 -7.89 14.87 5.73
N LYS A 131 -7.18 16.01 5.64
CA LYS A 131 -5.72 15.97 5.50
C LYS A 131 -5.10 15.37 6.76
N ASN A 132 -4.18 14.42 6.60
CA ASN A 132 -3.48 13.74 7.68
C ASN A 132 -2.01 13.51 7.31
N THR A 133 -1.13 13.43 8.30
CA THR A 133 0.22 12.92 8.12
C THR A 133 0.28 11.51 8.67
N LEU A 134 0.55 10.54 7.81
CA LEU A 134 0.63 9.14 8.15
C LEU A 134 2.10 8.71 8.23
N ASN A 135 2.43 7.93 9.24
CA ASN A 135 3.77 7.38 9.45
C ASN A 135 3.68 5.90 9.82
N PRO A 136 4.81 5.17 9.82
CA PRO A 136 4.83 3.72 10.07
C PRO A 136 4.30 3.36 11.46
N VAL A 137 4.57 4.20 12.46
CA VAL A 137 4.15 3.97 13.86
C VAL A 137 2.63 4.03 13.98
N ILE A 138 1.97 5.00 13.35
CA ILE A 138 0.49 5.11 13.36
C ILE A 138 -0.14 3.84 12.80
N ILE A 139 0.34 3.35 11.66
CA ILE A 139 -0.16 2.11 11.04
C ILE A 139 0.07 0.91 11.94
N GLN A 140 1.29 0.75 12.48
CA GLN A 140 1.63 -0.34 13.39
C GLN A 140 0.73 -0.35 14.64
N THR A 141 0.62 0.79 15.32
CA THR A 141 -0.17 0.90 16.56
C THR A 141 -1.64 0.65 16.31
N THR A 142 -2.21 1.18 15.23
CA THR A 142 -3.63 0.97 14.93
C THR A 142 -3.93 -0.49 14.56
N LEU A 143 -3.16 -1.10 13.66
CA LEU A 143 -3.40 -2.50 13.29
C LEU A 143 -3.10 -3.48 14.44
N THR A 144 -2.20 -3.11 15.36
CA THR A 144 -2.00 -3.86 16.62
C THR A 144 -3.22 -3.75 17.52
N THR A 145 -3.81 -2.55 17.64
CA THR A 145 -5.07 -2.34 18.38
C THR A 145 -6.19 -3.20 17.82
N VAL A 146 -6.38 -3.21 16.49
CA VAL A 146 -7.35 -4.09 15.81
C VAL A 146 -7.07 -5.57 16.11
N SER A 147 -5.80 -5.99 16.10
CA SER A 147 -5.42 -7.38 16.43
C SER A 147 -5.75 -7.77 17.85
N ASN A 148 -5.55 -6.88 18.81
CA ASN A 148 -5.80 -7.14 20.22
C ASN A 148 -7.30 -7.17 20.52
N THR A 149 -8.10 -6.35 19.83
CA THR A 149 -9.55 -6.28 20.06
C THR A 149 -10.33 -7.34 19.27
N CYS A 150 -10.01 -7.51 17.98
CA CYS A 150 -10.74 -8.42 17.09
C CYS A 150 -10.11 -9.81 17.01
N GLY A 151 -8.87 -9.98 17.47
CA GLY A 151 -8.11 -11.22 17.31
C GLY A 151 -7.10 -11.12 16.15
N GLY A 152 -5.99 -11.84 16.29
CA GLY A 152 -4.78 -11.64 15.47
C GLY A 152 -4.97 -11.80 13.96
N VAL A 153 -5.98 -12.54 13.51
CA VAL A 153 -6.26 -12.80 12.09
C VAL A 153 -7.67 -12.36 11.67
N GLN A 154 -8.45 -11.73 12.55
CA GLN A 154 -9.80 -11.28 12.20
C GLN A 154 -9.73 -9.93 11.46
N ALA A 155 -10.60 -9.78 10.46
CA ALA A 155 -10.85 -8.51 9.78
C ALA A 155 -11.42 -7.46 10.73
N GLY A 156 -11.15 -6.20 10.43
CA GLY A 156 -11.60 -5.10 11.25
C GLY A 156 -10.79 -3.83 11.02
N TYR A 157 -11.25 -2.75 11.63
CA TYR A 157 -10.65 -1.44 11.50
C TYR A 157 -10.83 -0.62 12.76
N GLN A 158 -10.01 0.41 12.88
CA GLN A 158 -10.14 1.44 13.89
C GLN A 158 -10.48 2.77 13.21
N ARG A 159 -11.56 3.42 13.67
CA ARG A 159 -11.91 4.76 13.20
C ARG A 159 -11.29 5.80 14.12
N CYS A 160 -10.36 6.59 13.59
CA CYS A 160 -9.67 7.64 14.32
C CYS A 160 -10.28 9.02 14.01
N LYS A 161 -10.77 9.73 15.03
CA LYS A 161 -11.34 11.09 15.00
C LYS A 161 -10.63 11.96 16.04
N LYS A 162 -9.62 12.71 15.60
CA LYS A 162 -8.71 13.52 16.44
C LYS A 162 -8.02 12.69 17.54
N ASP A 163 -7.65 11.47 17.19
CA ASP A 163 -6.98 10.48 18.04
C ASP A 163 -6.07 9.60 17.16
N CYS A 164 -5.42 8.59 17.74
CA CYS A 164 -4.41 7.75 17.05
C CYS A 164 -3.26 8.54 16.38
N GLY A 165 -3.08 9.82 16.71
CA GLY A 165 -2.11 10.72 16.04
C GLY A 165 -2.59 11.33 14.71
N VAL A 166 -3.87 11.18 14.36
CA VAL A 166 -4.47 11.69 13.11
C VAL A 166 -5.77 12.47 13.38
N THR A 167 -6.19 13.30 12.42
CA THR A 167 -7.39 14.13 12.54
C THR A 167 -8.66 13.36 12.18
N ASP A 168 -8.71 12.72 11.01
CA ASP A 168 -9.90 11.97 10.60
C ASP A 168 -9.54 10.85 9.60
N MET A 169 -9.45 9.61 10.09
CA MET A 169 -8.97 8.47 9.30
C MET A 169 -9.63 7.13 9.72
N THR A 170 -9.65 6.15 8.83
CA THR A 170 -9.85 4.73 9.15
C THR A 170 -8.61 3.96 8.77
N ILE A 171 -8.13 3.07 9.63
CA ILE A 171 -7.02 2.15 9.30
C ILE A 171 -7.49 0.74 9.69
N GLY A 172 -7.29 -0.22 8.80
CA GLY A 172 -7.84 -1.55 8.99
C GLY A 172 -7.30 -2.60 8.03
N ARG A 173 -7.95 -3.74 8.07
CA ARG A 173 -7.63 -4.92 7.26
C ARG A 173 -8.88 -5.70 6.91
N ASN A 174 -8.94 -6.25 5.70
CA ASN A 174 -10.06 -7.04 5.23
C ASN A 174 -9.62 -8.11 4.21
N TYR A 175 -10.56 -8.97 3.81
CA TYR A 175 -10.40 -9.82 2.62
C TYR A 175 -10.37 -8.96 1.36
N ASN A 176 -9.51 -9.36 0.41
CA ASN A 176 -9.45 -8.74 -0.90
C ASN A 176 -10.76 -9.00 -1.68
N GLY A 177 -11.49 -7.95 -2.07
CA GLY A 177 -12.82 -8.05 -2.65
C GLY A 177 -13.96 -7.81 -1.65
N ALA A 178 -13.65 -7.49 -0.39
CA ALA A 178 -14.60 -6.86 0.52
C ALA A 178 -14.56 -5.34 0.35
N ALA A 179 -15.68 -4.68 0.65
CA ALA A 179 -15.72 -3.23 0.62
C ALA A 179 -14.93 -2.65 1.82
N PHE A 180 -14.16 -1.58 1.62
CA PHE A 180 -13.50 -0.84 2.68
C PHE A 180 -13.42 0.67 2.36
N CYS A 181 -13.16 1.52 3.36
CA CYS A 181 -13.12 3.00 3.25
C CYS A 181 -14.43 3.70 2.86
N PHE A 182 -14.94 3.42 1.66
CA PHE A 182 -16.11 4.07 1.08
C PHE A 182 -17.12 3.01 0.66
N LYS A 183 -18.39 3.39 0.62
CA LYS A 183 -19.45 2.48 0.17
C LYS A 183 -19.12 2.01 -1.26
N ASP A 184 -19.22 0.71 -1.49
CA ASP A 184 -18.96 0.05 -2.78
C ASP A 184 -17.50 0.11 -3.27
N PHE A 185 -16.51 0.43 -2.40
CA PHE A 185 -15.09 0.30 -2.76
C PHE A 185 -14.50 -1.04 -2.36
N TYR A 186 -14.32 -1.91 -3.35
CA TYR A 186 -13.61 -3.18 -3.22
C TYR A 186 -12.18 -2.95 -3.70
N GLY A 187 -11.19 -3.06 -2.82
CA GLY A 187 -9.78 -3.02 -3.25
C GLY A 187 -9.58 -3.94 -4.44
N SER A 188 -8.88 -3.44 -5.45
CA SER A 188 -8.69 -4.10 -6.73
C SER A 188 -7.69 -5.26 -6.63
#